data_AF-A0A8S3YL90-F1
#
_entry.id   AF-A0A8S3YL90-F1
#
_cell.length_a   1.000
_cell.length_b   1.000
_cell.length_c   1.000
_cell.angle_alpha   90.00
_cell.angle_beta   90.00
_cell.angle_gamma   90.00
#
_symmetry.space_group_name_H-M   'P 1'
#
loop_
_entity.id
_entity.type
_entity.pdbx_description
1 polymer ?
#
loop_
_entity_poly.entity_id
_entity_poly.type
_entity_poly.pdbx_seq_one_letter_code
_entity_poly.pdbx_strand_id
1 'polypeptide(L)' 'MSGKVKSRSSANAADSATQSLNERILKECHSLYIDPENGLVKIAESLGLHLLAPRKKITVLLIGNHSAGKSSFIN' A
#
# COMPACT_ATOMS: atom_id res chain seq x y z
N MET A 1 -31.65 -0.58 -30.38
CA MET A 1 -31.54 0.47 -29.34
C MET A 1 -30.16 0.38 -28.71
N SER A 2 -29.26 1.31 -29.01
CA SER A 2 -27.87 1.30 -28.53
C SER A 2 -27.78 2.06 -27.20
N GLY A 3 -27.67 1.34 -26.10
CA GLY A 3 -27.50 1.90 -24.76
C GLY A 3 -26.04 2.29 -24.54
N LYS A 4 -25.73 3.59 -24.57
CA LYS A 4 -24.42 4.11 -24.15
C LYS A 4 -24.21 3.76 -22.67
N VAL A 5 -23.26 2.88 -22.38
CA VAL A 5 -22.82 2.59 -21.01
C VAL A 5 -22.15 3.84 -20.46
N LYS A 6 -22.85 4.52 -19.53
CA LYS A 6 -22.35 5.71 -18.84
C LYS A 6 -21.23 5.27 -17.90
N SER A 7 -19.98 5.57 -18.26
CA SER A 7 -18.80 5.41 -17.39
C SER A 7 -19.07 6.08 -16.04
N ARG A 8 -19.12 5.30 -14.97
CA ARG A 8 -19.30 5.81 -13.60
C ARG A 8 -17.93 6.24 -13.11
N SER A 9 -17.73 7.55 -12.96
CA SER A 9 -16.56 8.10 -12.28
C SER A 9 -16.51 7.56 -10.84
N SER A 10 -15.37 6.98 -10.45
CA SER A 10 -15.16 6.45 -9.11
C SER A 10 -15.17 7.57 -8.07
N ALA A 11 -15.94 7.40 -6.98
CA ALA A 11 -16.07 8.41 -5.91
C ALA A 11 -14.78 8.69 -5.13
N ASN A 12 -13.76 7.85 -5.29
CA ASN A 12 -12.43 8.07 -4.74
C ASN A 12 -11.60 8.92 -5.71
N ALA A 13 -11.99 10.18 -5.91
CA ALA A 13 -11.05 11.17 -6.44
C ALA A 13 -10.03 11.40 -5.32
N ALA A 14 -8.99 10.57 -5.31
CA ALA A 14 -7.88 10.72 -4.38
C ALA A 14 -7.35 12.14 -4.47
N ASP A 15 -7.19 12.82 -3.33
CA ASP A 15 -6.45 14.06 -3.19
C ASP A 15 -5.06 13.90 -3.84
N SER A 16 -5.00 14.16 -5.14
CA SER A 16 -3.87 13.76 -5.98
C SER A 16 -2.64 14.64 -5.71
N ALA A 17 -2.88 15.86 -5.21
CA ALA A 17 -1.83 16.84 -4.95
C ALA A 17 -1.02 16.52 -3.68
N THR A 18 -1.66 16.28 -2.53
CA THR A 18 -0.99 16.04 -1.23
C THR A 18 -0.51 14.60 -1.06
N GLN A 19 -1.15 13.62 -1.71
CA GLN A 19 -0.66 12.24 -1.70
C GLN A 19 0.71 12.11 -2.37
N SER A 20 1.02 12.93 -3.37
CA SER A 20 2.30 12.87 -4.10
C SER A 20 3.51 13.19 -3.22
N LEU A 21 3.42 14.18 -2.34
CA LEU A 21 4.54 14.58 -1.45
C LEU A 21 4.78 13.52 -0.38
N ASN A 22 3.73 13.08 0.30
CA ASN A 22 3.84 12.02 1.30
C ASN A 22 4.39 10.72 0.67
N GLU A 23 4.01 10.41 -0.57
CA GLU A 23 4.52 9.26 -1.29
C GLU A 23 6.00 9.40 -1.67
N ARG A 24 6.45 10.61 -2.04
CA ARG A 24 7.88 10.90 -2.26
C ARG A 24 8.69 10.74 -0.97
N ILE A 25 8.24 11.34 0.13
CA ILE A 25 8.90 11.21 1.44
C ILE A 25 8.98 9.74 1.85
N LEU A 26 7.88 9.00 1.73
CA LEU A 26 7.84 7.59 2.07
C LEU A 26 8.79 6.76 1.19
N LYS A 27 8.89 7.08 -0.11
CA LYS A 27 9.82 6.42 -1.02
C LYS A 27 11.27 6.70 -0.65
N GLU A 28 11.61 7.95 -0.32
CA GLU A 28 12.97 8.32 0.14
C GLU A 28 13.33 7.61 1.44
N CYS A 29 12.43 7.64 2.44
CA CYS A 29 12.61 6.87 3.68
C CYS A 29 12.76 5.37 3.40
N HIS A 30 11.95 4.80 2.50
CA HIS A 30 12.06 3.40 2.14
C HIS A 30 13.44 3.06 1.58
N SER A 31 13.96 3.87 0.64
CA SER A 31 15.29 3.68 0.06
C SER A 31 16.40 3.69 1.12
N LEU A 32 16.34 4.58 2.12
CA LEU A 32 17.30 4.61 3.23
C LEU A 32 17.28 3.32 4.07
N TYR A 33 16.15 2.63 4.14
CA TYR A 33 16.05 1.36 4.87
C TYR A 33 16.59 0.18 4.07
N ILE A 34 16.34 0.15 2.75
CA ILE A 34 16.59 -1.02 1.90
C ILE A 34 17.89 -0.95 1.09
N ASP A 35 18.69 0.11 1.22
CA ASP A 35 19.98 0.20 0.55
C ASP A 35 20.83 -1.06 0.83
N PRO A 36 21.35 -1.73 -0.20
CA PRO A 36 21.99 -3.05 -0.03
C PRO A 36 23.30 -2.99 0.78
N GLU A 37 23.98 -1.85 0.76
CA GLU A 37 25.29 -1.68 1.39
C GLU A 37 25.18 -0.99 2.75
N ASN A 38 24.43 0.11 2.83
CA ASN A 38 24.35 1.00 3.98
C ASN A 38 22.91 1.17 4.52
N GLY A 39 21.98 0.31 4.09
CA GLY A 39 20.58 0.40 4.51
C GLY A 39 20.38 -0.01 5.96
N LEU A 40 19.42 0.64 6.63
CA LEU A 40 19.12 0.36 8.05
C LEU A 40 18.72 -1.10 8.29
N VAL A 41 18.06 -1.76 7.33
CA VAL A 41 17.74 -3.19 7.44
C VAL A 41 19.01 -4.04 7.45
N LYS A 42 19.98 -3.73 6.60
CA LYS A 42 21.26 -4.46 6.53
C LYS A 42 22.08 -4.27 7.81
N ILE A 43 22.13 -3.04 8.30
CA ILE A 43 22.79 -2.70 9.57
C ILE A 43 22.12 -3.44 10.73
N ALA A 44 20.79 -3.43 10.81
CA ALA A 44 20.04 -4.14 11.85
C ALA A 44 20.29 -5.65 11.82
N GLU A 45 20.33 -6.27 10.63
CA GLU A 45 20.65 -7.69 10.46
C GLU A 45 22.01 -8.06 11.07
N SER A 46 23.03 -7.22 10.87
CA SER A 46 24.37 -7.42 11.46
C SER A 46 24.38 -7.38 12.99
N LEU A 47 23.38 -6.74 13.60
CA LEU A 47 23.17 -6.66 15.04
C LEU A 47 22.20 -7.74 15.55
N GLY A 48 21.73 -8.64 14.68
CA GLY A 48 20.73 -9.65 15.02
C GLY A 48 19.32 -9.08 15.25
N LEU A 49 19.04 -7.87 14.76
CA LEU A 49 17.76 -7.19 14.88
C LEU A 49 16.95 -7.33 13.59
N HIS A 50 15.66 -7.62 13.72
CA HIS A 50 14.74 -7.64 12.59
C HIS A 50 14.06 -6.29 12.43
N LEU A 51 14.35 -5.60 11.32
CA LEU A 51 13.79 -4.31 10.97
C LEU A 51 13.03 -4.38 9.64
N LEU A 52 11.89 -3.72 9.57
CA LEU A 52 11.08 -3.62 8.36
C LEU A 52 11.18 -2.20 7.78
N ALA A 53 11.37 -2.11 6.47
CA ALA A 53 11.30 -0.84 5.77
C ALA A 53 9.87 -0.27 5.77
N PRO A 54 9.69 1.05 5.92
CA PRO A 54 8.38 1.68 5.90
C PRO A 54 7.71 1.49 4.53
N ARG A 55 6.41 1.19 4.51
CA ARG A 55 5.60 1.00 3.29
C ARG A 55 4.24 1.66 3.43
N LYS A 56 3.61 1.98 2.29
CA LYS A 56 2.28 2.58 2.28
C LYS A 56 1.27 1.57 2.79
N LYS A 57 0.53 1.90 3.84
CA LYS A 57 -0.56 1.05 4.31
C LYS A 57 -1.69 1.07 3.29
N ILE A 58 -2.06 -0.10 2.79
CA ILE A 58 -3.19 -0.28 1.87
C ILE A 58 -4.33 -0.90 2.67
N THR A 59 -5.48 -0.23 2.70
CA THR A 59 -6.68 -0.73 3.34
C THR A 59 -7.63 -1.25 2.26
N VAL A 60 -7.98 -2.54 2.34
CA VAL A 60 -8.94 -3.17 1.43
C VAL A 60 -10.21 -3.49 2.21
N LEU A 61 -11.36 -3.11 1.64
CA LEU A 61 -12.67 -3.45 2.18
C LEU A 61 -13.23 -4.65 1.41
N LEU A 62 -13.39 -5.78 2.09
CA LEU A 62 -14.00 -6.99 1.53
C LEU A 62 -15.47 -7.07 1.94
N ILE A 63 -16.39 -6.98 0.98
CA ILE A 63 -17.85 -7.00 1.21
C ILE A 63 -18.46 -8.23 0.54
N GLY A 64 -19.41 -8.85 1.21
CA GLY A 64 -20.13 -10.03 0.72
C GLY A 64 -21.11 -10.55 1.77
N ASN A 65 -22.13 -11.29 1.32
CA ASN A 65 -23.19 -11.78 2.20
C ASN A 65 -22.67 -12.71 3.32
N HIS A 66 -23.51 -13.04 4.31
CA HIS A 66 -23.18 -14.07 5.30
C HIS A 66 -22.74 -15.36 4.58
N SER A 67 -21.68 -16.00 5.07
CA SER A 67 -21.09 -17.19 4.45
C SER A 67 -20.52 -17.04 3.03
N ALA A 68 -20.35 -15.83 2.49
CA ALA A 68 -19.69 -15.62 1.18
C ALA A 68 -18.17 -15.92 1.16
N GLY A 69 -17.62 -16.52 2.22
CA GLY A 69 -16.20 -16.88 2.30
C GLY A 69 -15.22 -15.73 2.56
N LYS A 70 -15.70 -14.54 2.95
CA LYS A 70 -14.84 -13.35 3.20
C LYS A 70 -13.63 -13.65 4.11
N SER A 71 -13.87 -14.32 5.23
CA SER A 71 -12.82 -14.69 6.19
C SER A 71 -11.93 -15.82 5.67
N SER A 72 -12.52 -16.81 5.00
CA SER A 72 -11.78 -17.91 4.36
C SER A 72 -10.91 -17.46 3.18
N PHE A 73 -11.18 -16.30 2.58
CA PHE A 73 -10.36 -15.73 1.52
C PHE A 73 -9.12 -14.99 2.05
N ILE A 74 -9.20 -14.44 3.27
CA ILE A 74 -8.11 -13.67 3.88
C ILE A 74 -7.07 -14.60 4.54
N ASN A 75 -7.54 -15.68 5.16
CA ASN A 75 -6.70 -16.69 5.81
C ASN A 75 -6.09 -17.64 4.79
#